data_AF-A0A317Z5W7-F1
#
_entry.id   AF-A0A317Z5W7-F1
#
_cell.length_a   1.000
_cell.length_b   1.000
_cell.length_c   1.000
_cell.angle_alpha   90.00
_cell.angle_beta   90.00
_cell.angle_gamma   90.00
#
_symmetry.space_group_name_H-M   'P 1'
#
loop_
_entity.id
_entity.type
_entity.pdbx_description
1 polymer ?
#
loop_
_entity_poly.entity_id
_entity_poly.type
_entity_poly.pdbx_seq_one_letter_code
_entity_poly.pdbx_strand_id
1 'polypeptide(L)'
;QLTYIGDGRNNVANSLLVAGPMLGVDVTICTPKSLFPAQDYIDIAERRAKQDGGSIKITDNIDEGVKGADVIYTDVWVSMGEESEFESRIQLLKDYQVNRALFDKTGKDDTIFLHCLPAFHDTETVYGQKIKEEHGLTEMEVTDEIFRSPHSKVFDQAENRMHTIKAVMAATLG
;
A
#
# COMPACT_ATOMS: atom_id res chain seq x y z
N GLN A 1 -0.47 13.93 2.64
CA GLN A 1 -0.21 12.71 3.43
C GLN A 1 -0.50 11.48 2.60
N LEU A 2 0.42 10.50 2.61
CA LEU A 2 0.23 9.17 2.04
C LEU A 2 0.13 8.15 3.17
N THR A 3 -0.88 7.29 3.12
CA THR A 3 -1.02 6.16 4.04
C THR A 3 -0.92 4.85 3.28
N TYR A 4 0.08 4.04 3.61
CA TYR A 4 0.18 2.65 3.18
C TYR A 4 -0.58 1.76 4.18
N ILE A 5 -1.40 0.86 3.67
CA ILE A 5 -2.22 -0.09 4.40
C ILE A 5 -1.78 -1.51 4.00
N GLY A 6 -1.74 -2.46 4.94
CA GLY A 6 -1.44 -3.86 4.62
C GLY A 6 -0.14 -4.35 5.25
N ASP A 7 0.68 -5.13 4.53
CA ASP A 7 1.98 -5.62 5.04
C ASP A 7 3.04 -4.52 5.01
N GLY A 8 3.35 -3.95 6.19
CA GLY A 8 4.33 -2.88 6.33
C GLY A 8 5.79 -3.32 6.19
N ARG A 9 6.08 -4.61 6.04
CA ARG A 9 7.45 -5.14 5.88
C ARG A 9 7.88 -5.28 4.43
N ASN A 10 6.95 -5.23 3.48
CA ASN A 10 7.27 -5.48 2.09
C ASN A 10 8.14 -4.35 1.50
N ASN A 11 8.73 -4.63 0.33
CA ASN A 11 9.63 -3.69 -0.33
C ASN A 11 8.95 -2.38 -0.74
N VAL A 12 7.65 -2.40 -1.06
CA VAL A 12 6.87 -1.22 -1.44
C VAL A 12 6.69 -0.30 -0.23
N ALA A 13 6.19 -0.82 0.89
CA ALA A 13 6.03 -0.09 2.14
C ALA A 13 7.35 0.51 2.62
N ASN A 14 8.44 -0.29 2.62
CA ASN A 14 9.78 0.18 3.01
C ASN A 14 10.28 1.30 2.09
N SER A 15 10.07 1.18 0.78
CA SER A 15 10.49 2.20 -0.19
C SER A 15 9.70 3.50 0.00
N LEU A 16 8.38 3.41 0.22
CA LEU A 16 7.52 4.57 0.50
C LEU A 16 7.92 5.23 1.82
N LEU A 17 8.16 4.44 2.86
CA LEU A 17 8.58 4.92 4.19
C LEU A 17 9.87 5.73 4.12
N VAL A 18 10.86 5.27 3.34
CA VAL A 18 12.15 5.95 3.20
C VAL A 18 12.09 7.13 2.23
N ALA A 19 11.52 6.93 1.04
CA ALA A 19 11.56 7.92 -0.04
C ALA A 19 10.54 9.05 0.14
N GLY A 20 9.38 8.79 0.74
CA GLY A 20 8.34 9.79 0.93
C GLY A 20 8.84 11.00 1.75
N PRO A 21 9.42 10.81 2.94
CA PRO A 21 9.93 11.93 3.72
C PRO A 21 11.05 12.71 3.03
N MET A 22 11.86 12.06 2.18
CA MET A 22 12.89 12.73 1.36
C MET A 22 12.29 13.74 0.37
N LEU A 23 11.02 13.58 0.02
CA LEU A 23 10.26 14.45 -0.87
C LEU A 23 9.37 15.44 -0.09
N GLY A 24 9.51 15.52 1.23
CA GLY A 24 8.65 16.34 2.09
C GLY A 24 7.26 15.76 2.31
N VAL A 25 7.03 14.46 2.03
CA VAL A 25 5.73 13.81 2.19
C VAL A 25 5.59 13.24 3.59
N ASP A 26 4.44 13.47 4.22
CA ASP A 26 4.02 12.76 5.43
C ASP A 26 3.56 11.35 5.09
N VAL A 27 4.30 10.34 5.56
CA VAL A 27 4.04 8.92 5.29
C VAL A 27 3.55 8.20 6.54
N THR A 28 2.39 7.57 6.44
CA THR A 28 1.88 6.66 7.47
C THR A 28 1.95 5.22 6.98
N ILE A 29 2.53 4.32 7.75
CA ILE A 29 2.40 2.87 7.58
C ILE A 29 1.38 2.38 8.60
N CYS A 30 0.20 2.00 8.13
CA CYS A 30 -0.88 1.48 8.94
C CYS A 30 -0.98 -0.04 8.73
N THR A 31 -0.50 -0.78 9.71
CA THR A 31 -0.22 -2.22 9.58
C THR A 31 -0.30 -2.90 10.96
N PRO A 32 -0.61 -4.20 11.05
CA PRO A 32 -0.51 -4.94 12.31
C PRO A 32 0.89 -4.85 12.93
N LYS A 33 0.99 -4.82 14.27
CA LYS A 33 2.28 -4.74 15.00
C LYS A 33 3.33 -5.76 14.58
N SER A 34 2.91 -6.99 14.29
CA SER A 34 3.79 -8.08 13.82
C SER A 34 4.34 -7.85 12.41
N LEU A 35 3.76 -6.92 11.65
CA LEU A 35 4.15 -6.53 10.30
C LEU A 35 4.70 -5.09 10.25
N PHE A 36 5.14 -4.55 11.39
CA PHE A 36 5.84 -3.26 11.39
C PHE A 36 7.13 -3.37 10.55
N PRO A 37 7.51 -2.28 9.83
CA PRO A 37 8.80 -2.21 9.15
C PRO A 37 9.96 -2.53 10.08
N ALA A 38 11.05 -3.09 9.55
CA ALA A 38 12.24 -3.33 10.34
C ALA A 38 12.87 -2.00 10.82
N GLN A 39 13.48 -2.02 12.01
CA GLN A 39 13.95 -0.82 12.69
C GLN A 39 14.98 -0.03 11.88
N ASP A 40 15.78 -0.70 11.06
CA ASP A 40 16.75 -0.06 10.17
C ASP A 40 16.08 0.86 9.13
N TYR A 41 14.96 0.44 8.53
CA TYR A 41 14.17 1.30 7.64
C TYR A 41 13.54 2.48 8.39
N ILE A 42 13.04 2.24 9.60
CA ILE A 42 12.46 3.30 10.45
C ILE A 42 13.54 4.35 10.76
N ASP A 43 14.72 3.94 11.21
CA ASP A 43 15.82 4.82 11.55
C ASP A 43 16.30 5.65 10.35
N ILE A 44 16.33 5.05 9.15
CA ILE A 44 16.63 5.77 7.91
C ILE A 44 15.55 6.81 7.64
N ALA A 45 14.28 6.43 7.72
CA ALA A 45 13.16 7.30 7.40
C ALA A 45 13.03 8.47 8.38
N GLU A 46 13.22 8.24 9.69
CA GLU A 46 13.25 9.32 10.69
C GLU A 46 14.38 10.32 10.43
N ARG A 47 15.54 9.82 10.01
CA ARG A 47 16.69 10.68 9.65
C ARG A 47 16.35 11.55 8.44
N ARG A 48 15.73 10.96 7.40
CA ARG A 48 15.29 11.69 6.20
C ARG A 48 14.19 12.69 6.52
N ALA A 49 13.18 12.32 7.29
CA ALA A 49 12.12 13.22 7.75
C ALA A 49 12.68 14.49 8.42
N LYS A 50 13.65 14.32 9.33
CA LYS A 50 14.33 15.46 10.01
C LYS A 50 15.12 16.36 9.06
N GLN A 51 15.67 15.80 7.98
CA GLN A 51 16.51 16.54 7.02
C GLN A 51 15.68 17.26 5.96
N ASP A 52 14.66 16.57 5.45
CA ASP A 52 13.99 16.92 4.18
C ASP A 52 12.57 17.49 4.40
N GLY A 53 12.06 17.46 5.64
CA GLY A 53 10.85 18.18 6.05
C GLY A 53 9.54 17.38 5.98
N GLY A 54 9.58 16.10 5.58
CA GLY A 54 8.44 15.18 5.72
C GLY A 54 8.33 14.59 7.13
N SER A 55 7.36 13.71 7.34
CA SER A 55 7.19 12.99 8.60
C SER A 55 6.87 11.52 8.37
N ILE A 56 7.08 10.69 9.40
CA ILE A 56 6.66 9.29 9.39
C ILE A 56 5.77 8.97 10.58
N LYS A 57 4.86 8.03 10.38
CA LYS A 57 4.03 7.44 11.42
C LYS A 57 3.84 5.96 11.16
N ILE A 58 3.92 5.14 12.20
CA ILE A 58 3.66 3.70 12.12
C ILE A 58 2.62 3.37 13.18
N THR A 59 1.52 2.73 12.80
CA THR A 59 0.39 2.47 13.71
C THR A 59 -0.38 1.22 13.30
N ASP A 60 -0.95 0.53 14.29
CA ASP A 60 -1.92 -0.57 14.12
C ASP A 60 -3.38 -0.08 14.24
N ASN A 61 -3.59 1.23 14.38
CA ASN A 61 -4.92 1.83 14.45
C ASN A 61 -5.33 2.39 13.08
N ILE A 62 -6.31 1.76 12.44
CA ILE A 62 -6.81 2.14 11.11
C ILE A 62 -7.41 3.54 11.12
N ASP A 63 -8.26 3.86 12.09
CA ASP A 63 -8.95 5.16 12.16
C ASP A 63 -7.94 6.30 12.29
N GLU A 64 -6.89 6.07 13.09
CA GLU A 64 -5.79 7.02 13.24
C GLU A 64 -4.89 7.08 12.01
N GLY A 65 -4.69 5.95 11.32
CA GLY A 65 -3.76 5.82 10.21
C GLY A 65 -4.26 6.46 8.92
N VAL A 66 -5.57 6.39 8.66
CA VAL A 66 -6.17 6.86 7.39
C VAL A 66 -6.74 8.27 7.48
N LYS A 67 -6.98 8.80 8.68
CA LYS A 67 -7.60 10.12 8.88
C LYS A 67 -6.79 11.23 8.18
N GLY A 68 -7.44 11.91 7.25
CA GLY A 68 -6.85 13.01 6.49
C GLY A 68 -5.90 12.59 5.37
N ALA A 69 -5.78 11.29 5.06
CA ALA A 69 -4.92 10.82 3.99
C ALA A 69 -5.37 11.36 2.63
N ASP A 70 -4.45 11.93 1.86
CA ASP A 70 -4.70 12.30 0.46
C ASP A 70 -4.58 11.09 -0.47
N VAL A 71 -3.75 10.12 -0.06
CA VAL A 71 -3.46 8.91 -0.81
C VAL A 71 -3.59 7.71 0.12
N ILE A 72 -4.45 6.75 -0.25
CA ILE A 72 -4.43 5.40 0.32
C ILE A 72 -3.71 4.49 -0.66
N TYR A 73 -2.67 3.82 -0.18
CA TYR A 73 -1.88 2.85 -0.92
C TYR A 73 -2.01 1.48 -0.25
N THR A 74 -2.19 0.41 -1.02
CA THR A 74 -2.02 -0.96 -0.51
C THR A 74 -1.27 -1.82 -1.53
N ASP A 75 -0.87 -3.00 -1.11
CA ASP A 75 -0.28 -4.04 -1.96
C ASP A 75 -0.79 -5.41 -1.52
N VAL A 76 -0.54 -6.43 -2.34
CA VAL A 76 -0.93 -7.81 -2.05
C VAL A 76 -0.46 -8.26 -0.66
N TRP A 77 -1.33 -8.96 0.06
CA TRP A 77 -1.04 -9.44 1.42
C TRP A 77 -0.03 -10.58 1.48
N VAL A 78 0.09 -11.33 0.38
CA VAL A 78 0.95 -12.49 0.27
C VAL A 78 1.71 -12.40 -1.05
N SER A 79 3.03 -12.45 -0.99
CA SER A 79 3.87 -12.41 -2.17
C SER A 79 3.92 -13.77 -2.86
N MET A 80 4.28 -13.80 -4.16
CA MET A 80 4.56 -15.05 -4.86
C MET A 80 5.69 -15.82 -4.15
N GLY A 81 5.47 -17.11 -3.83
CA GLY A 81 6.43 -17.95 -3.11
C GLY A 81 6.21 -18.03 -1.59
N GLU A 82 5.23 -17.31 -1.05
CA GLU A 82 4.86 -17.34 0.39
C GLU A 82 3.56 -18.13 0.64
N GLU A 83 3.25 -19.13 -0.19
CA GLU A 83 1.95 -19.82 -0.16
C GLU A 83 1.68 -20.53 1.18
N SER A 84 2.73 -20.93 1.91
CA SER A 84 2.58 -21.54 3.24
C SER A 84 2.10 -20.55 4.32
N GLU A 85 2.25 -19.24 4.11
CA GLU A 85 1.85 -18.21 5.07
C GLU A 85 0.42 -17.69 4.82
N PHE A 86 -0.22 -18.10 3.73
CA PHE A 86 -1.42 -17.46 3.17
C PHE A 86 -2.54 -17.26 4.20
N GLU A 87 -2.92 -18.34 4.90
CA GLU A 87 -3.99 -18.32 5.91
C GLU A 87 -3.66 -17.38 7.08
N SER A 88 -2.42 -17.43 7.57
CA SER A 88 -1.99 -16.57 8.68
C SER A 88 -1.97 -15.10 8.30
N ARG A 89 -1.61 -14.79 7.04
CA ARG A 89 -1.59 -13.43 6.50
C ARG A 89 -2.99 -12.88 6.30
N ILE A 90 -3.91 -13.67 5.73
CA ILE A 90 -5.33 -13.28 5.61
C ILE A 90 -5.88 -12.91 6.99
N GLN A 91 -5.72 -13.77 7.99
CA GLN A 91 -6.29 -13.54 9.32
C GLN A 91 -5.77 -12.26 9.95
N LEU A 92 -4.52 -11.91 9.66
CA LEU A 92 -3.84 -10.74 10.20
C LEU A 92 -4.18 -9.44 9.44
N LEU A 93 -4.47 -9.53 8.14
CA LEU A 93 -4.60 -8.38 7.25
C LEU A 93 -6.03 -8.10 6.76
N LYS A 94 -6.98 -9.04 6.94
CA LYS A 94 -8.37 -8.86 6.49
C LYS A 94 -9.02 -7.57 7.00
N ASP A 95 -8.70 -7.15 8.23
CA ASP A 95 -9.27 -5.94 8.84
C ASP A 95 -8.67 -4.66 8.22
N TYR A 96 -7.57 -4.80 7.47
CA TYR A 96 -6.86 -3.74 6.74
C TYR A 96 -7.23 -3.73 5.25
N GLN A 97 -8.25 -4.46 4.79
CA GLN A 97 -8.71 -4.36 3.41
C GLN A 97 -9.12 -2.92 3.08
N VAL A 98 -8.60 -2.40 1.96
CA VAL A 98 -9.04 -1.11 1.42
C VAL A 98 -10.41 -1.28 0.79
N ASN A 99 -11.43 -0.87 1.55
CA ASN A 99 -12.83 -0.88 1.15
C ASN A 99 -13.47 0.51 1.37
N ARG A 100 -14.74 0.67 1.00
CA ARG A 100 -15.46 1.94 1.16
C ARG A 100 -15.45 2.46 2.59
N ALA A 101 -15.64 1.59 3.58
CA ALA A 101 -15.64 1.98 4.99
C ALA A 101 -14.26 2.51 5.45
N LEU A 102 -13.15 1.93 4.96
CA LEU A 102 -11.80 2.44 5.20
C LEU A 102 -11.59 3.80 4.52
N PHE A 103 -12.06 3.94 3.28
CA PHE A 103 -11.99 5.19 2.52
C PHE A 103 -12.76 6.33 3.20
N ASP A 104 -13.97 6.05 3.71
CA ASP A 104 -14.81 7.04 4.39
C ASP A 104 -14.14 7.58 5.67
N LYS A 105 -13.35 6.75 6.37
CA LYS A 105 -12.58 7.16 7.55
C LYS A 105 -11.49 8.19 7.26
N THR A 106 -11.10 8.36 6.00
CA THR A 106 -10.17 9.43 5.62
C THR A 106 -10.78 10.81 5.88
N GLY A 107 -12.12 10.93 5.82
CA GLY A 107 -12.82 12.20 6.00
C GLY A 107 -12.60 13.18 4.86
N LYS A 108 -12.12 12.70 3.70
CA LYS A 108 -11.84 13.50 2.50
C LYS A 108 -12.50 12.88 1.28
N ASP A 109 -13.16 13.73 0.47
CA ASP A 109 -13.83 13.31 -0.77
C ASP A 109 -12.87 13.22 -1.96
N ASP A 110 -11.69 13.83 -1.86
CA ASP A 110 -10.67 13.91 -2.91
C ASP A 110 -9.51 12.93 -2.71
N THR A 111 -9.60 12.03 -1.72
CA THR A 111 -8.62 10.96 -1.51
C THR A 111 -8.50 10.11 -2.76
N ILE A 112 -7.27 9.80 -3.18
CA ILE A 112 -7.00 8.87 -4.28
C ILE A 112 -6.52 7.51 -3.77
N PHE A 113 -6.76 6.48 -4.57
CA PHE A 113 -6.30 5.12 -4.33
C PHE A 113 -5.16 4.74 -5.28
N LEU A 114 -4.10 4.16 -4.74
CA LEU A 114 -2.94 3.63 -5.46
C LEU A 114 -2.64 2.17 -5.09
N HIS A 115 -2.07 1.45 -6.05
CA HIS A 115 -1.70 0.04 -5.92
C HIS A 115 -0.60 -0.27 -6.95
N CYS A 116 0.46 -0.99 -6.56
CA CYS A 116 1.60 -1.25 -7.46
C CYS A 116 1.28 -2.19 -8.62
N LEU A 117 0.24 -3.01 -8.44
CA LEU A 117 -0.21 -4.09 -9.32
C LEU A 117 0.76 -5.27 -9.39
N PRO A 118 0.27 -6.49 -9.66
CA PRO A 118 -1.15 -6.89 -9.81
C PRO A 118 -1.92 -6.78 -8.49
N ALA A 119 -3.26 -6.70 -8.57
CA ALA A 119 -4.15 -6.61 -7.40
C ALA A 119 -5.18 -7.76 -7.43
N PHE A 120 -5.55 -8.28 -6.26
CA PHE A 120 -6.61 -9.25 -6.04
C PHE A 120 -7.90 -8.55 -5.62
N HIS A 121 -8.51 -7.84 -6.56
CA HIS A 121 -9.76 -7.11 -6.35
C HIS A 121 -11.00 -7.86 -6.86
N ASP A 122 -10.84 -8.96 -7.59
CA ASP A 122 -11.94 -9.80 -8.08
C ASP A 122 -11.51 -11.27 -8.30
N THR A 123 -12.42 -12.07 -8.86
CA THR A 123 -12.22 -13.50 -9.16
C THR A 123 -12.06 -13.78 -10.65
N GLU A 124 -11.67 -12.79 -11.47
CA GLU A 124 -11.53 -12.93 -12.93
C GLU A 124 -10.17 -13.51 -13.35
N THR A 125 -9.24 -13.67 -12.40
CA THR A 125 -7.95 -14.33 -12.64
C THR A 125 -7.95 -15.78 -12.17
N VAL A 126 -7.09 -16.62 -12.76
CA VAL A 126 -6.90 -18.02 -12.34
C VAL A 126 -6.58 -18.12 -10.85
N TYR A 127 -5.75 -17.19 -10.35
CA TYR A 127 -5.36 -17.18 -8.94
C TYR A 127 -6.48 -16.64 -8.05
N GLY A 128 -7.22 -15.60 -8.46
CA GLY A 128 -8.40 -15.12 -7.72
C GLY A 128 -9.49 -16.19 -7.58
N GLN A 129 -9.73 -17.00 -8.62
CA GLN A 129 -10.63 -18.15 -8.52
C GLN A 129 -10.13 -19.19 -7.51
N LYS A 130 -8.82 -19.50 -7.54
CA LYS A 130 -8.21 -20.41 -6.57
C LYS A 130 -8.38 -19.91 -5.13
N ILE A 131 -8.14 -18.63 -4.87
CA ILE A 131 -8.33 -18.03 -3.54
C ILE A 131 -9.79 -18.11 -3.08
N LYS A 132 -10.74 -17.90 -3.99
CA LYS A 132 -12.16 -18.11 -3.70
C LYS A 132 -12.48 -19.56 -3.32
N GLU A 133 -11.92 -20.52 -4.04
CA GLU A 133 -12.15 -21.95 -3.78
C GLU A 133 -11.51 -22.41 -2.46
N GLU A 134 -10.29 -21.96 -2.17
CA GLU A 134 -9.51 -22.40 -1.01
C GLU A 134 -9.85 -21.64 0.28
N HIS A 135 -10.10 -20.33 0.18
CA HIS A 135 -10.28 -19.43 1.34
C HIS A 135 -11.64 -18.72 1.37
N GLY A 136 -12.49 -18.89 0.35
CA GLY A 136 -13.81 -18.26 0.29
C GLY A 136 -13.78 -16.74 0.05
N LEU A 137 -12.63 -16.17 -0.29
CA LEU A 137 -12.46 -14.74 -0.53
C LEU A 137 -12.65 -14.40 -2.01
N THR A 138 -13.46 -13.39 -2.30
CA THR A 138 -13.64 -12.86 -3.66
C THR A 138 -12.76 -11.65 -3.96
N GLU A 139 -12.24 -11.02 -2.91
CA GLU A 139 -11.44 -9.80 -2.93
C GLU A 139 -10.46 -9.89 -1.75
N MET A 140 -9.25 -9.34 -1.88
CA MET A 140 -8.22 -9.38 -0.83
C MET A 140 -7.83 -7.97 -0.38
N GLU A 141 -6.69 -7.43 -0.78
CA GLU A 141 -6.16 -6.17 -0.24
C GLU A 141 -7.01 -4.94 -0.56
N VAL A 142 -7.84 -5.01 -1.60
CA VAL A 142 -8.76 -3.95 -2.02
C VAL A 142 -10.03 -4.56 -2.60
N THR A 143 -11.17 -3.90 -2.41
CA THR A 143 -12.44 -4.30 -3.05
C THR A 143 -12.52 -3.82 -4.50
N ASP A 144 -13.28 -4.52 -5.34
CA ASP A 144 -13.52 -4.14 -6.74
C ASP A 144 -14.14 -2.73 -6.83
N GLU A 145 -15.02 -2.40 -5.87
CA GLU A 145 -15.64 -1.09 -5.75
C GLU A 145 -14.60 0.04 -5.69
N ILE A 146 -13.58 -0.08 -4.83
CA ILE A 146 -12.53 0.94 -4.73
C ILE A 146 -11.61 0.88 -5.94
N PHE A 147 -11.22 -0.32 -6.36
CA PHE A 147 -10.29 -0.52 -7.46
C PHE A 147 -10.79 0.10 -8.77
N ARG A 148 -12.10 -0.01 -9.05
CA ARG A 148 -12.77 0.55 -10.24
C ARG A 148 -13.38 1.94 -10.02
N SER A 149 -13.25 2.51 -8.82
CA SER A 149 -13.82 3.82 -8.50
C SER A 149 -13.09 4.98 -9.20
N PRO A 150 -13.70 6.18 -9.29
CA PRO A 150 -13.02 7.38 -9.75
C PRO A 150 -11.80 7.81 -8.91
N HIS A 151 -11.72 7.34 -7.66
CA HIS A 151 -10.59 7.59 -6.76
C HIS A 151 -9.34 6.80 -7.20
N SER A 152 -9.52 5.69 -7.91
CA SER A 152 -8.43 4.83 -8.36
C SER A 152 -7.58 5.50 -9.42
N LYS A 153 -6.26 5.54 -9.19
CA LYS A 153 -5.24 6.02 -10.13
C LYS A 153 -4.22 4.92 -10.48
N VAL A 154 -4.59 3.65 -10.28
CA VAL A 154 -3.69 2.50 -10.45
C VAL A 154 -3.16 2.37 -11.89
N PHE A 155 -3.95 2.71 -12.91
CA PHE A 155 -3.52 2.63 -14.31
C PHE A 155 -2.60 3.81 -14.69
N ASP A 156 -2.91 5.03 -14.24
CA ASP A 156 -2.02 6.18 -14.41
C ASP A 156 -0.67 5.93 -13.71
N GLN A 157 -0.70 5.36 -12.51
CA GLN A 157 0.49 4.93 -11.77
C GLN A 157 1.28 3.87 -12.56
N ALA A 158 0.60 2.86 -13.13
CA ALA A 158 1.23 1.81 -13.90
C ALA A 158 1.92 2.36 -15.17
N GLU A 159 1.27 3.27 -15.90
CA GLU A 159 1.85 3.96 -17.06
C GLU A 159 3.10 4.75 -16.66
N ASN A 160 3.04 5.47 -15.54
CA ASN A 160 4.14 6.28 -15.02
C ASN A 160 5.41 5.48 -14.70
N ARG A 161 5.33 4.14 -14.55
CA ARG A 161 6.52 3.29 -14.44
C ARG A 161 7.42 3.39 -15.68
N MET A 162 6.85 3.43 -16.88
CA MET A 162 7.63 3.54 -18.12
C MET A 162 8.36 4.89 -18.18
N HIS A 163 7.66 5.98 -17.81
CA HIS A 163 8.21 7.33 -17.85
C HIS A 163 9.32 7.54 -16.82
N THR A 164 9.13 7.07 -15.59
CA THR A 164 10.13 7.20 -14.52
C THR A 164 11.37 6.35 -14.78
N ILE A 165 11.21 5.11 -15.25
CA ILE A 165 12.35 4.26 -15.65
C ILE A 165 13.13 4.89 -16.81
N LYS A 166 12.43 5.43 -17.81
CA LYS A 166 13.05 6.17 -18.93
C LYS A 166 13.89 7.34 -18.43
N ALA A 167 13.37 8.12 -17.47
CA ALA A 167 14.11 9.24 -16.90
C ALA A 167 15.38 8.78 -16.17
N VAL A 168 15.32 7.69 -15.40
CA VAL A 168 16.50 7.11 -14.74
C VAL A 168 17.55 6.68 -15.77
N MET A 169 17.15 5.97 -16.82
CA MET A 169 18.07 5.54 -17.88
C MET A 169 18.69 6.74 -18.60
N ALA A 170 17.89 7.74 -18.97
CA ALA A 170 18.38 8.94 -19.64
C ALA A 170 19.36 9.74 -18.77
N ALA A 171 19.12 9.84 -17.46
CA ALA A 171 19.99 10.58 -16.57
C ALA A 171 21.32 9.87 -16.24
N THR A 172 21.34 8.54 -16.31
CA THR A 172 22.50 7.74 -15.86
C THR A 172 23.31 7.11 -16.99
N LEU A 173 22.70 6.92 -18.17
CA LEU A 173 23.28 6.25 -19.34
C LEU A 173 23.01 6.99 -20.67
N GLY A 174 22.41 8.18 -20.62
CA GLY A 174 21.99 8.97 -21.79
C GLY A 174 22.99 10.01 -22.27
#